data_AF-A0A8H6FNY4-F1
#
_entry.id   AF-A0A8H6FNY4-F1
#
_cell.length_a   1.000
_cell.length_b   1.000
_cell.length_c   1.000
_cell.angle_alpha   90.00
_cell.angle_beta   90.00
_cell.angle_gamma   90.00
#
_symmetry.space_group_name_H-M   'P 1'
#
loop_
_entity.id
_entity.type
_entity.pdbx_description
1 polymer ?
#
loop_
_entity_poly.entity_id
_entity_poly.type
_entity_poly.pdbx_seq_one_letter_code
_entity_poly.pdbx_strand_id
1 'polypeptide(L)'
;MQLTSYGLTLSQQWKTFLVPVLLVYILLVHLLRDRRAKSLERRFSPAGRASFCRMTTDDAQAILKDLTELEFPKFFGFSIIFALFKTYGIPSVSSLLVATGQLVDVETASKRIADTGVLLLEFALNEPTSERATQAIARMNYLHAGYQKAGKITNDDMLYTLSLFALEPARWVRKYEWRKLTELELCACGTYWKSMGDAMDISYSILPSSIPGWKDGLQWLDEVEAWSLRYEEAYMVPAVTNKQLADSHLEIICMNVPARLLNPCKKLISVILGERLRTAMMYPESPQVYHTIINGVLGVRKLLLRYLALPRPEMMRKHYIPSGPDQSTGRYNAVEYLSYPWYVEPTFSTRWGPRSWITRLVGRKLPGDDGNKYLPEGWTHTEIGPKALRGKGIEYMEEDRKRLNSRKRGGCPFALG
;
A
#
# COMPACT_ATOMS: atom_id res chain seq x y z
N MET A 1 27.67 6.13 -70.93
CA MET A 1 28.36 5.76 -69.68
C MET A 1 27.35 5.95 -68.54
N GLN A 2 26.91 4.85 -67.94
CA GLN A 2 25.77 4.77 -67.02
C GLN A 2 25.98 5.58 -65.73
N LEU A 3 25.05 6.49 -65.41
CA LEU A 3 24.83 7.02 -64.07
C LEU A 3 23.50 6.44 -63.56
N THR A 4 23.57 5.22 -63.02
CA THR A 4 22.44 4.55 -62.38
C THR A 4 22.15 5.15 -61.00
N SER A 5 20.91 5.64 -60.88
CA SER A 5 20.08 5.86 -59.69
C SER A 5 20.72 5.68 -58.28
N TYR A 6 20.98 6.79 -57.59
CA TYR A 6 21.03 6.84 -56.13
C TYR A 6 19.99 7.84 -55.60
N GLY A 7 18.72 7.56 -55.90
CA GLY A 7 17.58 8.33 -55.39
C GLY A 7 16.84 7.56 -54.31
N LEU A 8 17.50 7.18 -53.20
CA LEU A 8 16.77 6.81 -51.99
C LEU A 8 16.19 8.11 -51.41
N THR A 9 14.92 8.36 -51.71
CA THR A 9 14.16 9.50 -51.19
C THR A 9 14.30 9.58 -49.67
N LEU A 10 14.49 10.79 -49.12
CA LEU A 10 14.54 11.09 -47.67
C LEU A 10 13.46 10.35 -46.83
N SER A 11 12.32 10.02 -47.45
CA SER A 11 11.23 9.24 -46.85
C SER A 11 11.56 7.77 -46.50
N GLN A 12 12.68 7.21 -46.98
CA GLN A 12 13.15 5.84 -46.66
C GLN A 12 14.34 5.80 -45.69
N GLN A 13 15.05 6.92 -45.49
CA GLN A 13 16.24 6.96 -44.62
C GLN A 13 15.90 6.84 -43.14
N TRP A 14 14.73 7.28 -42.66
CA TRP A 14 14.36 7.08 -41.25
C TRP A 14 14.22 5.59 -40.90
N LYS A 15 13.87 4.73 -41.86
CA LYS A 15 13.76 3.28 -41.66
C LYS A 15 15.13 2.64 -41.42
N THR A 16 16.21 3.19 -41.99
CA THR A 16 17.58 2.69 -41.75
C THR A 16 18.09 3.03 -40.35
N PHE A 17 17.58 4.11 -39.73
CA PHE A 17 17.94 4.48 -38.35
C PHE A 17 17.02 3.89 -37.27
N LEU A 18 15.81 3.43 -37.65
CA LEU A 18 14.85 2.89 -36.69
C LEU A 18 15.38 1.66 -35.93
N VAL A 19 15.98 0.70 -36.64
CA VAL A 19 16.50 -0.53 -36.03
C VAL A 19 17.67 -0.25 -35.07
N PRO A 20 18.71 0.51 -35.46
CA PRO A 20 19.78 0.91 -34.53
C PRO A 20 19.26 1.65 -33.30
N VAL A 21 18.32 2.61 -33.47
CA VAL A 21 17.74 3.36 -32.35
C VAL A 21 16.99 2.44 -31.40
N LEU A 22 16.21 1.48 -31.92
CA LEU A 22 15.50 0.50 -31.10
C LEU A 22 16.46 -0.42 -30.35
N LEU A 23 17.54 -0.88 -30.98
CA LEU A 23 18.55 -1.72 -30.34
C LEU A 23 19.29 -0.96 -29.22
N VAL A 24 19.68 0.30 -29.48
CA VAL A 24 20.28 1.18 -28.46
C VAL A 24 19.31 1.42 -27.31
N TYR A 25 18.03 1.66 -27.60
CA TYR A 25 17.00 1.84 -26.58
C TYR A 25 16.83 0.58 -25.71
N ILE A 26 16.72 -0.60 -26.32
CA ILE A 26 16.58 -1.87 -25.60
C ILE A 26 17.83 -2.14 -24.74
N LEU A 27 19.02 -1.89 -25.28
CA LEU A 27 20.27 -2.00 -24.52
C LEU A 27 20.27 -1.05 -23.31
N LEU A 28 19.86 0.20 -23.51
CA LEU A 28 19.75 1.20 -22.43
C LEU A 28 18.76 0.75 -21.35
N VAL A 29 17.59 0.23 -21.74
CA VAL A 29 16.63 -0.37 -20.81
C VAL A 29 17.29 -1.50 -20.03
N HIS A 30 17.96 -2.44 -20.70
CA HIS A 30 18.59 -3.59 -20.04
C HIS A 30 19.68 -3.19 -19.04
N LEU A 31 20.48 -2.16 -19.36
CA LEU A 31 21.53 -1.65 -18.48
C LEU A 31 20.98 -0.89 -17.28
N LEU A 32 19.88 -0.15 -17.46
CA LEU A 32 19.34 0.75 -16.43
C LEU A 32 18.21 0.14 -15.59
N ARG A 33 17.50 -0.89 -16.07
CA ARG A 33 16.28 -1.41 -15.42
C ARG A 33 16.51 -1.81 -13.98
N ASP A 34 17.60 -2.52 -13.69
CA ASP A 34 17.97 -2.98 -12.34
C ASP A 34 18.88 -2.01 -11.57
N ARG A 35 19.14 -0.81 -12.12
CA ARG A 35 20.07 0.16 -11.52
C ARG A 35 19.65 0.56 -10.11
N ARG A 36 18.34 0.71 -9.85
CA ARG A 36 17.82 1.09 -8.53
C ARG A 36 18.07 0.00 -7.49
N ALA A 37 17.70 -1.24 -7.79
CA ALA A 37 17.94 -2.38 -6.89
C ALA A 37 19.44 -2.51 -6.54
N LYS A 38 20.32 -2.45 -7.55
CA LYS A 38 21.78 -2.45 -7.34
C LYS A 38 22.28 -1.26 -6.53
N SER A 39 21.65 -0.08 -6.70
CA SER A 39 22.00 1.11 -5.92
C SER A 39 21.58 0.99 -4.47
N LEU A 40 20.43 0.38 -4.17
CA LEU A 40 19.99 0.11 -2.81
C LEU A 40 20.93 -0.88 -2.12
N GLU A 41 21.31 -1.97 -2.81
CA GLU A 41 22.28 -2.94 -2.30
C GLU A 41 23.62 -2.31 -1.93
N ARG A 42 24.17 -1.44 -2.79
CA ARG A 42 25.43 -0.73 -2.50
C ARG A 42 25.32 0.24 -1.32
N ARG A 43 24.18 0.90 -1.16
CA ARG A 43 23.96 1.91 -0.11
C ARG A 43 23.72 1.28 1.26
N PHE A 44 22.85 0.28 1.32
CA PHE A 44 22.32 -0.25 2.58
C PHE A 44 22.89 -1.62 2.96
N SER A 45 23.63 -2.28 2.07
CA SER A 45 24.24 -3.59 2.34
C SER A 45 25.65 -3.72 1.73
N PRO A 46 26.60 -2.83 2.08
CA PRO A 46 27.96 -2.88 1.55
C PRO A 46 28.71 -4.17 1.92
N ALA A 47 28.36 -4.81 3.05
CA ALA A 47 28.90 -6.10 3.49
C ALA A 47 28.02 -7.30 3.07
N GLY A 48 27.10 -7.11 2.11
CA GLY A 48 26.13 -8.14 1.71
C GLY A 48 25.21 -8.56 2.87
N ARG A 49 24.74 -9.81 2.82
CA ARG A 49 23.80 -10.39 3.80
C ARG A 49 24.23 -10.22 5.27
N ALA A 50 25.53 -10.15 5.56
CA ALA A 50 26.04 -9.95 6.92
C ALA A 50 25.65 -8.58 7.53
N SER A 51 25.22 -7.62 6.71
CA SER A 51 24.73 -6.32 7.18
C SER A 51 23.28 -6.31 7.65
N PHE A 52 22.48 -7.33 7.31
CA PHE A 52 21.03 -7.32 7.52
C PHE A 52 20.63 -7.25 9.00
N CYS A 53 21.39 -7.90 9.89
CA CYS A 53 21.17 -7.85 11.34
C CYS A 53 21.37 -6.46 11.96
N ARG A 54 21.97 -5.52 11.22
CA ARG A 54 22.22 -4.14 11.67
C ARG A 54 21.33 -3.11 10.97
N MET A 55 20.46 -3.55 10.06
CA MET A 55 19.58 -2.65 9.33
C MET A 55 18.70 -1.87 10.31
N THR A 56 18.80 -0.56 10.25
CA THR A 56 17.99 0.32 11.09
C THR A 56 16.57 0.44 10.55
N THR A 57 15.63 0.86 11.39
CA THR A 57 14.27 1.14 10.93
C THR A 57 14.27 2.31 9.93
N ASP A 58 15.17 3.28 10.10
CA ASP A 58 15.35 4.41 9.16
C ASP A 58 15.83 3.93 7.79
N ASP A 59 16.82 3.02 7.74
CA ASP A 59 17.27 2.37 6.49
C ASP A 59 16.13 1.61 5.82
N ALA A 60 15.40 0.82 6.61
CA ALA A 60 14.29 0.01 6.14
C ALA A 60 13.16 0.88 5.56
N GLN A 61 12.83 1.99 6.23
CA GLN A 61 11.84 2.95 5.78
C GLN A 61 12.26 3.64 4.47
N ALA A 62 13.53 4.04 4.35
CA ALA A 62 14.05 4.65 3.12
C ALA A 62 13.97 3.70 1.92
N ILE A 63 14.30 2.41 2.12
CA ILE A 63 14.14 1.37 1.10
C ILE A 63 12.66 1.20 0.72
N LEU A 64 11.76 1.07 1.71
CA LEU A 64 10.33 0.93 1.46
C LEU A 64 9.74 2.13 0.72
N LYS A 65 10.19 3.34 1.03
CA LYS A 65 9.77 4.57 0.35
C LYS A 65 10.18 4.56 -1.12
N ASP A 66 11.41 4.17 -1.44
CA ASP A 66 11.86 4.04 -2.84
C ASP A 66 11.09 2.95 -3.59
N LEU A 67 10.78 1.82 -2.95
CA LEU A 67 9.93 0.79 -3.55
C LEU A 67 8.51 1.31 -3.82
N THR A 68 7.95 2.05 -2.87
CA THR A 68 6.57 2.55 -2.93
C THR A 68 6.41 3.72 -3.89
N GLU A 69 7.35 4.65 -3.97
CA GLU A 69 7.18 5.89 -4.75
C GLU A 69 7.82 5.83 -6.14
N LEU A 70 8.83 4.97 -6.33
CA LEU A 70 9.60 4.90 -7.56
C LEU A 70 9.51 3.56 -8.28
N GLU A 71 9.71 2.44 -7.58
CA GLU A 71 9.90 1.14 -8.21
C GLU A 71 8.59 0.45 -8.58
N PHE A 72 7.68 0.32 -7.60
CA PHE A 72 6.44 -0.46 -7.70
C PHE A 72 5.17 0.27 -7.20
N PRO A 73 4.98 1.57 -7.47
CA PRO A 73 3.92 2.37 -6.84
C PRO A 73 2.51 1.83 -7.03
N LYS A 74 2.19 1.26 -8.20
CA LYS A 74 0.85 0.75 -8.46
C LYS A 74 0.54 -0.46 -7.57
N PHE A 75 1.39 -1.49 -7.60
CA PHE A 75 1.09 -2.74 -6.89
C PHE A 75 1.44 -2.72 -5.42
N PHE A 76 2.35 -1.86 -4.95
CA PHE A 76 2.47 -1.55 -3.51
C PHE A 76 1.20 -0.89 -2.98
N GLY A 77 0.68 0.14 -3.67
CA GLY A 77 -0.58 0.79 -3.25
C GLY A 77 -1.76 -0.19 -3.23
N PHE A 78 -1.92 -0.99 -4.28
CA PHE A 78 -2.99 -1.99 -4.34
C PHE A 78 -2.85 -3.11 -3.31
N SER A 79 -1.62 -3.59 -3.02
CA SER A 79 -1.42 -4.65 -2.03
C SER A 79 -1.81 -4.20 -0.62
N ILE A 80 -1.61 -2.93 -0.28
CA ILE A 80 -2.00 -2.39 1.03
C ILE A 80 -3.52 -2.32 1.17
N ILE A 81 -4.23 -1.88 0.12
CA ILE A 81 -5.70 -1.91 0.10
C ILE A 81 -6.20 -3.35 0.19
N PHE A 82 -5.55 -4.27 -0.54
CA PHE A 82 -5.88 -5.69 -0.48
C PHE A 82 -5.62 -6.31 0.89
N ALA A 83 -4.52 -5.95 1.57
CA ALA A 83 -4.22 -6.39 2.92
C ALA A 83 -5.36 -6.04 3.89
N LEU A 84 -5.85 -4.79 3.85
CA LEU A 84 -7.02 -4.37 4.63
C LEU A 84 -8.25 -5.20 4.28
N PHE A 85 -8.55 -5.35 2.99
CA PHE A 85 -9.70 -6.12 2.53
C PHE A 85 -9.66 -7.59 2.97
N LYS A 86 -8.47 -8.19 2.98
CA LYS A 86 -8.25 -9.59 3.36
C LYS A 86 -8.57 -9.85 4.84
N THR A 87 -8.39 -8.87 5.72
CA THR A 87 -8.82 -8.98 7.13
C THR A 87 -10.32 -9.22 7.29
N TYR A 88 -11.14 -8.80 6.33
CA TYR A 88 -12.59 -9.00 6.39
C TYR A 88 -13.00 -10.46 6.20
N GLY A 89 -12.07 -11.33 5.80
CA GLY A 89 -12.26 -12.77 5.76
C GLY A 89 -12.22 -13.45 7.14
N ILE A 90 -11.88 -12.71 8.21
CA ILE A 90 -11.80 -13.23 9.57
C ILE A 90 -13.06 -12.81 10.35
N PRO A 91 -13.89 -13.76 10.85
CA PRO A 91 -15.15 -13.43 11.52
C PRO A 91 -15.03 -12.53 12.76
N SER A 92 -13.97 -12.65 13.57
CA SER A 92 -13.73 -11.76 14.73
C SER A 92 -13.62 -10.30 14.28
N VAL A 93 -12.83 -10.05 13.24
CA VAL A 93 -12.60 -8.73 12.65
C VAL A 93 -13.87 -8.23 11.95
N SER A 94 -14.47 -9.04 11.08
CA SER A 94 -15.61 -8.59 10.29
C SER A 94 -16.84 -8.27 11.15
N SER A 95 -17.09 -9.06 12.19
CA SER A 95 -18.20 -8.82 13.12
C SER A 95 -18.03 -7.51 13.87
N LEU A 96 -16.80 -7.21 14.31
CA LEU A 96 -16.50 -5.93 14.95
C LEU A 96 -16.72 -4.76 13.98
N LEU A 97 -16.20 -4.87 12.77
CA LEU A 97 -16.31 -3.83 11.76
C LEU A 97 -17.75 -3.54 11.36
N VAL A 98 -18.58 -4.57 11.19
CA VAL A 98 -20.03 -4.42 10.99
C VAL A 98 -20.67 -3.72 12.19
N ALA A 99 -20.35 -4.15 13.42
CA ALA A 99 -20.89 -3.54 14.63
C ALA A 99 -20.51 -2.06 14.82
N THR A 100 -19.35 -1.62 14.30
CA THR A 100 -18.98 -0.20 14.33
C THR A 100 -19.81 0.69 13.39
N GLY A 101 -20.46 0.09 12.39
CA GLY A 101 -21.19 0.80 11.34
C GLY A 101 -20.31 1.69 10.44
N GLN A 102 -18.98 1.64 10.54
CA GLN A 102 -18.08 2.51 9.77
C GLN A 102 -17.73 1.96 8.38
N LEU A 103 -18.21 0.77 8.03
CA LEU A 103 -17.92 0.10 6.75
C LEU A 103 -19.18 -0.47 6.06
N VAL A 104 -20.38 -0.15 6.57
CA VAL A 104 -21.62 -0.76 6.08
C VAL A 104 -22.25 0.01 4.92
N ASP A 105 -22.19 1.35 4.93
CA ASP A 105 -22.63 2.20 3.82
C ASP A 105 -21.43 2.81 3.07
N VAL A 106 -21.64 3.15 1.79
CA VAL A 106 -20.57 3.59 0.88
C VAL A 106 -19.88 4.87 1.36
N GLU A 107 -20.61 5.79 1.99
CA GLU A 107 -20.04 7.08 2.42
C GLU A 107 -19.17 6.93 3.66
N THR A 108 -19.67 6.27 4.70
CA THR A 108 -18.88 6.01 5.92
C THR A 108 -17.70 5.11 5.62
N ALA A 109 -17.89 4.09 4.78
CA ALA A 109 -16.83 3.19 4.35
C ALA A 109 -15.76 3.93 3.54
N SER A 110 -16.16 4.83 2.64
CA SER A 110 -15.24 5.70 1.91
C SER A 110 -14.43 6.58 2.85
N LYS A 111 -15.06 7.18 3.87
CA LYS A 111 -14.34 7.98 4.87
C LYS A 111 -13.37 7.12 5.66
N ARG A 112 -13.79 5.94 6.12
CA ARG A 112 -12.95 5.02 6.89
C ARG A 112 -11.72 4.59 6.09
N ILE A 113 -11.87 4.31 4.80
CA ILE A 113 -10.75 4.00 3.90
C ILE A 113 -9.80 5.19 3.78
N ALA A 114 -10.33 6.42 3.66
CA ALA A 114 -9.51 7.62 3.61
C ALA A 114 -8.73 7.84 4.92
N ASP A 115 -9.40 7.72 6.08
CA ASP A 115 -8.78 7.83 7.40
C ASP A 115 -7.65 6.81 7.59
N THR A 116 -7.91 5.54 7.26
CA THR A 116 -6.90 4.48 7.33
C THR A 116 -5.75 4.75 6.37
N GLY A 117 -6.05 5.15 5.13
CA GLY A 117 -5.03 5.48 4.12
C GLY A 117 -4.11 6.60 4.56
N VAL A 118 -4.66 7.69 5.13
CA VAL A 118 -3.88 8.80 5.69
C VAL A 118 -2.96 8.29 6.78
N LEU A 119 -3.47 7.60 7.81
CA LEU A 119 -2.63 7.11 8.92
C LEU A 119 -1.50 6.19 8.43
N LEU A 120 -1.82 5.23 7.56
CA LEU A 120 -0.83 4.30 6.99
C LEU A 120 0.27 5.05 6.24
N LEU A 121 -0.09 5.98 5.36
CA LEU A 121 0.87 6.77 4.60
C LEU A 121 1.73 7.65 5.52
N GLU A 122 1.13 8.23 6.56
CA GLU A 122 1.81 9.11 7.50
C GLU A 122 2.91 8.40 8.28
N PHE A 123 2.65 7.23 8.85
CA PHE A 123 3.71 6.52 9.56
C PHE A 123 4.66 5.75 8.64
N ALA A 124 4.22 5.33 7.44
CA ALA A 124 5.02 4.52 6.52
C ALA A 124 6.00 5.31 5.66
N LEU A 125 5.62 6.53 5.23
CA LEU A 125 6.40 7.29 4.26
C LEU A 125 7.19 8.47 4.85
N ASN A 126 6.90 8.86 6.10
CA ASN A 126 7.75 9.76 6.85
C ASN A 126 8.85 8.99 7.61
N GLU A 127 9.91 9.69 7.99
CA GLU A 127 10.98 9.12 8.82
C GLU A 127 10.39 8.56 10.13
N PRO A 128 10.80 7.37 10.56
CA PRO A 128 10.22 6.70 11.73
C PRO A 128 10.15 7.56 12.98
N THR A 129 11.19 8.34 13.30
CA THR A 129 11.24 9.18 14.51
C THR A 129 10.64 10.57 14.33
N SER A 130 10.16 10.91 13.13
CA SER A 130 9.56 12.22 12.87
C SER A 130 8.29 12.44 13.70
N GLU A 131 8.02 13.71 14.04
CA GLU A 131 6.80 14.08 14.76
C GLU A 131 5.55 13.57 14.03
N ARG A 132 5.53 13.67 12.70
CA ARG A 132 4.41 13.28 11.84
C ARG A 132 4.11 11.78 11.92
N ALA A 133 5.14 10.93 11.80
CA ALA A 133 4.98 9.48 11.94
C ALA A 133 4.51 9.12 13.37
N THR A 134 5.11 9.72 14.39
CA THR A 134 4.78 9.45 15.80
C THR A 134 3.35 9.89 16.14
N GLN A 135 2.89 11.04 15.65
CA GLN A 135 1.50 11.50 15.83
C GLN A 135 0.49 10.58 15.16
N ALA A 136 0.80 10.06 13.96
CA ALA A 136 -0.06 9.11 13.26
C ALA A 136 -0.15 7.76 14.00
N ILE A 137 0.97 7.24 14.51
CA ILE A 137 0.98 6.01 15.33
C ILE A 137 0.18 6.21 16.61
N ALA A 138 0.41 7.31 17.33
CA ALA A 138 -0.32 7.61 18.56
C ALA A 138 -1.83 7.73 18.31
N ARG A 139 -2.23 8.34 17.17
CA ARG A 139 -3.63 8.42 16.77
C ARG A 139 -4.23 7.03 16.52
N MET A 140 -3.51 6.19 15.78
CA MET A 140 -3.93 4.81 15.51
C MET A 140 -4.07 4.00 16.80
N ASN A 141 -3.08 4.07 17.70
CA ASN A 141 -3.10 3.39 18.99
C ASN A 141 -4.30 3.83 19.83
N TYR A 142 -4.59 5.13 19.90
CA TYR A 142 -5.78 5.65 20.57
C TYR A 142 -7.08 5.06 20.01
N LEU A 143 -7.21 5.01 18.68
CA LEU A 143 -8.39 4.48 18.00
C LEU A 143 -8.58 2.98 18.23
N HIS A 144 -7.51 2.23 18.52
CA HIS A 144 -7.57 0.80 18.86
C HIS A 144 -7.71 0.52 20.36
N ALA A 145 -7.18 1.39 21.23
CA ALA A 145 -7.05 1.14 22.67
C ALA A 145 -8.37 0.75 23.35
N GLY A 146 -9.47 1.45 23.03
CA GLY A 146 -10.79 1.15 23.60
C GLY A 146 -11.30 -0.24 23.23
N TYR A 147 -11.04 -0.69 22.00
CA TYR A 147 -11.46 -2.01 21.52
C TYR A 147 -10.57 -3.13 22.06
N GLN A 148 -9.25 -2.89 22.19
CA GLN A 148 -8.32 -3.84 22.81
C GLN A 148 -8.64 -4.02 24.29
N LYS A 149 -8.85 -2.93 25.04
CA LYS A 149 -9.24 -2.98 26.46
C LYS A 149 -10.56 -3.74 26.68
N ALA A 150 -11.47 -3.66 25.72
CA ALA A 150 -12.74 -4.39 25.74
C ALA A 150 -12.63 -5.84 25.21
N GLY A 151 -11.43 -6.32 24.86
CA GLY A 151 -11.21 -7.67 24.33
C GLY A 151 -11.80 -7.90 22.92
N LYS A 152 -12.17 -6.83 22.21
CA LYS A 152 -12.80 -6.91 20.87
C LYS A 152 -11.79 -6.97 19.73
N ILE A 153 -10.58 -6.47 19.97
CA ILE A 153 -9.42 -6.65 19.09
C ILE A 153 -8.40 -7.43 19.89
N THR A 154 -8.19 -8.68 19.50
CA THR A 154 -7.22 -9.55 20.17
C THR A 154 -5.80 -9.27 19.70
N ASN A 155 -4.79 -9.75 20.44
CA ASN A 155 -3.41 -9.68 19.99
C ASN A 155 -3.20 -10.41 18.65
N ASP A 156 -3.89 -11.54 18.45
CA ASP A 156 -3.78 -12.31 17.21
C ASP A 156 -4.41 -11.57 16.03
N ASP A 157 -5.53 -10.86 16.22
CA ASP A 157 -6.10 -10.00 15.17
C ASP A 157 -5.11 -8.88 14.76
N MET A 158 -4.39 -8.32 15.74
CA MET A 158 -3.37 -7.29 15.54
C MET A 158 -2.16 -7.85 14.79
N LEU A 159 -1.61 -8.99 15.24
CA LEU A 159 -0.47 -9.65 14.61
C LEU A 159 -0.81 -10.14 13.19
N TYR A 160 -2.04 -10.62 12.98
CA TYR A 160 -2.52 -11.00 11.65
C TYR A 160 -2.58 -9.80 10.73
N THR A 161 -3.19 -8.70 11.17
CA THR A 161 -3.25 -7.46 10.37
C THR A 161 -1.85 -6.92 10.04
N LEU A 162 -0.93 -6.91 11.02
CA LEU A 162 0.47 -6.53 10.82
C LEU A 162 1.17 -7.42 9.78
N SER A 163 0.94 -8.73 9.84
CA SER A 163 1.52 -9.70 8.91
C SER A 163 1.11 -9.41 7.46
N LEU A 164 -0.14 -9.01 7.23
CA LEU A 164 -0.62 -8.72 5.89
C LEU A 164 0.08 -7.48 5.30
N PHE A 165 0.32 -6.45 6.09
CA PHE A 165 1.07 -5.29 5.63
C PHE A 165 2.54 -5.61 5.32
N ALA A 166 3.14 -6.53 6.06
CA ALA A 166 4.50 -7.00 5.81
C ALA A 166 4.63 -7.90 4.57
N LEU A 167 3.64 -8.77 4.34
CA LEU A 167 3.73 -9.88 3.38
C LEU A 167 3.07 -9.58 2.03
N GLU A 168 1.91 -8.91 2.02
CA GLU A 168 1.13 -8.72 0.79
C GLU A 168 1.87 -7.89 -0.28
N PRO A 169 2.61 -6.81 0.05
CA PRO A 169 3.41 -6.11 -0.96
C PRO A 169 4.41 -7.02 -1.67
N ALA A 170 5.14 -7.86 -0.93
CA ALA A 170 6.09 -8.80 -1.50
C ALA A 170 5.41 -9.86 -2.38
N ARG A 171 4.26 -10.40 -1.94
CA ARG A 171 3.45 -11.37 -2.69
C ARG A 171 2.93 -10.78 -4.01
N TRP A 172 2.40 -9.56 -3.97
CA TRP A 172 1.88 -8.85 -5.14
C TRP A 172 2.97 -8.49 -6.14
N VAL A 173 4.12 -8.01 -5.66
CA VAL A 173 5.29 -7.73 -6.53
C VAL A 173 5.76 -9.00 -7.21
N ARG A 174 5.93 -10.10 -6.46
CA ARG A 174 6.36 -11.39 -7.02
C ARG A 174 5.41 -11.85 -8.14
N LYS A 175 4.10 -11.69 -7.94
CA LYS A 175 3.08 -12.15 -8.88
C LYS A 175 2.92 -11.23 -10.11
N TYR A 176 2.86 -9.92 -9.91
CA TYR A 176 2.37 -8.98 -10.93
C TYR A 176 3.39 -7.94 -11.42
N GLU A 177 4.56 -7.83 -10.79
CA GLU A 177 5.61 -6.91 -11.22
C GLU A 177 6.72 -7.58 -12.02
N TRP A 178 7.49 -6.72 -12.71
CA TRP A 178 8.52 -7.07 -13.68
C TRP A 178 9.74 -7.78 -13.08
N ARG A 179 9.97 -7.66 -11.77
CA ARG A 179 10.94 -8.42 -10.97
C ARG A 179 10.37 -8.73 -9.58
N LYS A 180 10.99 -9.69 -8.87
CA LYS A 180 10.75 -9.92 -7.44
C LYS A 180 11.53 -8.90 -6.59
N LEU A 181 11.13 -8.76 -5.33
CA LEU A 181 11.96 -8.07 -4.34
C LEU A 181 13.27 -8.82 -4.11
N THR A 182 14.36 -8.09 -3.87
CA THR A 182 15.65 -8.67 -3.46
C THR A 182 15.62 -9.08 -1.99
N GLU A 183 16.61 -9.84 -1.52
CA GLU A 183 16.68 -10.21 -0.10
C GLU A 183 16.85 -8.98 0.80
N LEU A 184 17.59 -7.96 0.35
CA LEU A 184 17.72 -6.68 1.06
C LEU A 184 16.35 -6.01 1.23
N GLU A 185 15.58 -5.94 0.14
CA GLU A 185 14.26 -5.31 0.13
C GLU A 185 13.27 -6.08 1.02
N LEU A 186 13.33 -7.41 1.03
CA LEU A 186 12.53 -8.24 1.94
C LEU A 186 12.94 -8.06 3.41
N CYS A 187 14.26 -7.99 3.68
CA CYS A 187 14.76 -7.70 5.02
C CYS A 187 14.25 -6.33 5.49
N ALA A 188 14.26 -5.31 4.63
CA ALA A 188 13.71 -3.99 4.94
C ALA A 188 12.21 -4.05 5.26
N CYS A 189 11.40 -4.79 4.49
CA CYS A 189 10.00 -5.01 4.83
C CYS A 189 9.85 -5.60 6.25
N GLY A 190 10.59 -6.66 6.57
CA GLY A 190 10.53 -7.31 7.88
C GLY A 190 11.00 -6.40 9.02
N THR A 191 12.13 -5.71 8.84
CA THR A 191 12.68 -4.76 9.82
C THR A 191 11.69 -3.66 10.15
N TYR A 192 11.14 -3.01 9.12
CA TYR A 192 10.21 -1.91 9.31
C TYR A 192 8.91 -2.34 10.00
N TRP A 193 8.29 -3.44 9.53
CA TRP A 193 7.02 -3.89 10.09
C TRP A 193 7.14 -4.52 11.48
N LYS A 194 8.28 -5.13 11.81
CA LYS A 194 8.58 -5.53 13.19
C LYS A 194 8.65 -4.31 14.12
N SER A 195 9.34 -3.25 13.71
CA SER A 195 9.43 -1.99 14.46
C SER A 195 8.06 -1.32 14.62
N MET A 196 7.20 -1.39 13.60
CA MET A 196 5.82 -0.93 13.70
C MET A 196 4.99 -1.74 14.70
N GLY A 197 5.10 -3.08 14.70
CA GLY A 197 4.39 -3.88 15.69
C GLY A 197 4.91 -3.67 17.11
N ASP A 198 6.21 -3.42 17.30
CA ASP A 198 6.76 -2.96 18.59
C ASP A 198 6.11 -1.64 19.02
N ALA A 199 5.97 -0.68 18.11
CA ALA A 199 5.36 0.63 18.39
C ALA A 199 3.89 0.52 18.79
N MET A 200 3.21 -0.53 18.35
CA MET A 200 1.82 -0.87 18.67
C MET A 200 1.67 -1.80 19.89
N ASP A 201 2.77 -2.17 20.53
CA ASP A 201 2.81 -3.13 21.65
C ASP A 201 2.17 -4.50 21.31
N ILE A 202 2.33 -4.94 20.05
CA ILE A 202 1.89 -6.26 19.61
C ILE A 202 2.81 -7.31 20.24
N SER A 203 2.24 -8.28 20.94
CA SER A 203 2.98 -9.41 21.48
C SER A 203 3.33 -10.40 20.38
N TYR A 204 4.59 -10.80 20.34
CA TYR A 204 5.09 -11.83 19.45
C TYR A 204 5.29 -13.18 20.14
N SER A 205 4.80 -13.36 21.37
CA SER A 205 5.04 -14.57 22.20
C SER A 205 4.68 -15.91 21.53
N ILE A 206 3.80 -15.88 20.53
CA ILE A 206 3.41 -17.06 19.74
C ILE A 206 4.43 -17.44 18.65
N LEU A 207 5.39 -16.56 18.35
CA LEU A 207 6.42 -16.77 17.34
C LEU A 207 7.66 -17.44 17.96
N PRO A 208 8.30 -18.41 17.26
CA PRO A 208 9.42 -19.17 17.81
C PRO A 208 10.58 -18.33 18.35
N SER A 209 10.94 -17.24 17.66
CA SER A 209 12.06 -16.40 18.06
C SER A 209 11.71 -15.25 19.01
N SER A 210 10.51 -15.24 19.60
CA SER A 210 10.09 -14.17 20.51
C SER A 210 10.96 -14.04 21.75
N ILE A 211 11.52 -15.17 22.24
CA ILE A 211 12.42 -15.24 23.39
C ILE A 211 13.89 -15.21 22.96
N PRO A 212 14.38 -16.10 22.06
CA PRO A 212 15.80 -16.08 21.69
C PRO A 212 16.19 -14.89 20.80
N GLY A 213 15.21 -14.14 20.29
CA GLY A 213 15.40 -13.05 19.35
C GLY A 213 15.44 -13.53 17.89
N TRP A 214 15.13 -12.62 16.97
CA TRP A 214 15.33 -12.82 15.54
C TRP A 214 16.69 -12.24 15.13
N LYS A 215 17.34 -12.89 14.18
CA LYS A 215 18.61 -12.44 13.62
C LYS A 215 18.47 -11.14 12.82
N ASP A 216 17.45 -11.05 11.99
CA ASP A 216 17.20 -9.95 11.06
C ASP A 216 15.73 -9.94 10.60
N GLY A 217 15.39 -8.98 9.74
CA GLY A 217 14.05 -8.82 9.21
C GLY A 217 13.56 -10.01 8.37
N LEU A 218 14.46 -10.80 7.76
CA LEU A 218 14.05 -11.96 6.97
C LEU A 218 13.51 -13.07 7.88
N GLN A 219 14.23 -13.39 8.97
CA GLN A 219 13.77 -14.43 9.89
C GLN A 219 12.41 -14.07 10.51
N TRP A 220 12.23 -12.82 10.92
CA TRP A 220 10.93 -12.36 11.44
C TRP A 220 9.82 -12.48 10.39
N LEU A 221 10.12 -12.12 9.13
CA LEU A 221 9.15 -12.20 8.03
C LEU A 221 8.76 -13.66 7.73
N ASP A 222 9.72 -14.59 7.76
CA ASP A 222 9.47 -16.03 7.56
C ASP A 222 8.59 -16.62 8.68
N GLU A 223 8.86 -16.27 9.94
CA GLU A 223 8.08 -16.75 11.08
C GLU A 223 6.66 -16.20 11.10
N VAL A 224 6.49 -14.91 10.81
CA VAL A 224 5.16 -14.30 10.73
C VAL A 224 4.37 -14.78 9.51
N GLU A 225 5.05 -15.10 8.39
CA GLU A 225 4.42 -15.77 7.24
C GLU A 225 3.88 -17.13 7.64
N ALA A 226 4.71 -18.00 8.23
CA ALA A 226 4.32 -19.33 8.64
C ALA A 226 3.16 -19.31 9.66
N TRP A 227 3.21 -18.38 10.63
CA TRP A 227 2.13 -18.19 11.58
C TRP A 227 0.85 -17.67 10.92
N SER A 228 0.94 -16.65 10.05
CA SER A 228 -0.23 -16.07 9.37
C SER A 228 -0.98 -17.09 8.52
N LEU A 229 -0.26 -18.02 7.87
CA LEU A 229 -0.88 -19.08 7.07
C LEU A 229 -1.72 -20.02 7.93
N ARG A 230 -1.22 -20.43 9.10
CA ARG A 230 -1.96 -21.26 10.06
C ARG A 230 -3.15 -20.50 10.65
N TYR A 231 -2.97 -19.21 10.95
CA TYR A 231 -4.06 -18.36 11.43
C TYR A 231 -5.18 -18.26 10.39
N GLU A 232 -4.85 -18.07 9.11
CA GLU A 232 -5.84 -18.07 8.04
C GLU A 232 -6.53 -19.42 7.86
N GLU A 233 -5.80 -20.53 7.97
CA GLU A 233 -6.38 -21.88 7.90
C GLU A 233 -7.40 -22.14 9.01
N ALA A 234 -7.13 -21.63 10.21
CA ALA A 234 -8.01 -21.79 11.36
C ALA A 234 -9.21 -20.82 11.35
N TYR A 235 -9.00 -19.57 10.94
CA TYR A 235 -9.96 -18.49 11.21
C TYR A 235 -10.54 -17.81 9.96
N MET A 236 -10.00 -18.02 8.75
CA MET A 236 -10.57 -17.46 7.51
C MET A 236 -11.70 -18.34 6.97
N VAL A 237 -12.83 -18.32 7.68
CA VAL A 237 -13.99 -19.19 7.42
C VAL A 237 -15.21 -18.40 6.94
N PRO A 238 -16.19 -19.05 6.26
CA PRO A 238 -17.41 -18.39 5.82
C PRO A 238 -18.18 -17.73 6.97
N ALA A 239 -18.52 -16.44 6.81
CA ALA A 239 -19.40 -15.72 7.73
C ALA A 239 -20.24 -14.67 6.99
N VAL A 240 -21.46 -14.44 7.48
CA VAL A 240 -22.39 -13.45 6.92
C VAL A 240 -21.81 -12.04 7.00
N THR A 241 -21.12 -11.72 8.10
CA THR A 241 -20.44 -10.44 8.31
C THR A 241 -19.28 -10.24 7.33
N ASN A 242 -18.54 -11.31 6.99
CA ASN A 242 -17.50 -11.24 5.95
C ASN A 242 -18.12 -10.86 4.60
N LYS A 243 -19.22 -11.53 4.22
CA LYS A 243 -19.94 -11.26 2.98
C LYS A 243 -20.46 -9.83 2.94
N GLN A 244 -21.08 -9.36 4.03
CA GLN A 244 -21.64 -8.01 4.12
C GLN A 244 -20.56 -6.94 3.87
N LEU A 245 -19.42 -7.01 4.55
CA LEU A 245 -18.31 -6.07 4.33
C LEU A 245 -17.74 -6.18 2.92
N ALA A 246 -17.63 -7.41 2.41
CA ALA A 246 -17.12 -7.63 1.08
C ALA A 246 -18.01 -6.99 0.02
N ASP A 247 -19.34 -7.10 0.15
CA ASP A 247 -20.31 -6.49 -0.77
C ASP A 247 -20.21 -4.95 -0.73
N SER A 248 -20.22 -4.34 0.47
CA SER A 248 -20.09 -2.87 0.62
C SER A 248 -18.77 -2.34 0.06
N HIS A 249 -17.66 -3.05 0.26
CA HIS A 249 -16.36 -2.60 -0.22
C HIS A 249 -16.19 -2.83 -1.73
N LEU A 250 -16.80 -3.87 -2.31
CA LEU A 250 -16.83 -4.05 -3.76
C LEU A 250 -17.52 -2.88 -4.46
N GLU A 251 -18.56 -2.30 -3.87
CA GLU A 251 -19.20 -1.09 -4.41
C GLU A 251 -18.23 0.10 -4.47
N ILE A 252 -17.36 0.24 -3.46
CA ILE A 252 -16.34 1.29 -3.43
C ILE A 252 -15.24 1.04 -4.47
N ILE A 253 -14.72 -0.20 -4.56
CA ILE A 253 -13.68 -0.55 -5.55
C ILE A 253 -14.21 -0.34 -6.97
N CYS A 254 -15.45 -0.78 -7.22
CA CYS A 254 -16.10 -0.65 -8.52
C CYS A 254 -16.72 0.73 -8.75
N MET A 255 -16.55 1.69 -7.82
CA MET A 255 -17.20 3.00 -7.96
C MET A 255 -16.77 3.69 -9.25
N ASN A 256 -15.49 3.68 -9.60
CA ASN A 256 -15.05 4.34 -10.84
C ASN A 256 -15.25 3.49 -12.12
N VAL A 257 -15.98 2.37 -12.03
CA VAL A 257 -16.24 1.46 -13.15
C VAL A 257 -17.61 1.77 -13.77
N PRO A 258 -17.69 1.98 -15.10
CA PRO A 258 -18.97 2.18 -15.80
C PRO A 258 -19.95 1.01 -15.57
N ALA A 259 -21.26 1.29 -15.55
CA ALA A 259 -22.31 0.31 -15.23
C ALA A 259 -22.19 -1.00 -16.04
N ARG A 260 -21.91 -0.92 -17.35
CA ARG A 260 -21.76 -2.07 -18.25
C ARG A 260 -20.56 -2.98 -17.91
N LEU A 261 -19.58 -2.46 -17.18
CA LEU A 261 -18.35 -3.18 -16.81
C LEU A 261 -18.35 -3.67 -15.34
N LEU A 262 -19.40 -3.40 -14.57
CA LEU A 262 -19.47 -3.78 -13.15
C LEU A 262 -19.39 -5.29 -12.95
N ASN A 263 -20.16 -6.08 -13.71
CA ASN A 263 -20.15 -7.54 -13.58
C ASN A 263 -18.79 -8.16 -13.94
N PRO A 264 -18.16 -7.81 -15.09
CA PRO A 264 -16.78 -8.19 -15.37
C PRO A 264 -15.79 -7.79 -14.26
N CYS A 265 -15.94 -6.57 -13.70
CA CYS A 265 -15.07 -6.11 -12.62
C CYS A 265 -15.21 -6.97 -11.35
N LYS A 266 -16.45 -7.29 -10.93
CA LYS A 266 -16.71 -8.19 -9.80
C LYS A 266 -16.09 -9.58 -10.01
N LYS A 267 -16.15 -10.14 -11.22
CA LYS A 267 -15.50 -11.40 -11.57
C LYS A 267 -13.97 -11.30 -11.51
N LEU A 268 -13.37 -10.23 -12.03
CA LEU A 268 -11.93 -10.00 -11.91
C LEU A 268 -11.48 -9.87 -10.44
N ILE A 269 -12.24 -9.16 -9.61
CA ILE A 269 -11.92 -9.03 -8.19
C ILE A 269 -11.99 -10.39 -7.50
N SER A 270 -13.02 -11.20 -7.78
CA SER A 270 -13.14 -12.58 -7.28
C SER A 270 -11.91 -13.44 -7.63
N VAL A 271 -11.30 -13.27 -8.80
CA VAL A 271 -10.00 -13.92 -9.14
C VAL A 271 -8.86 -13.43 -8.24
N ILE A 272 -8.80 -12.12 -7.97
CA ILE A 272 -7.77 -11.51 -7.12
C ILE A 272 -7.85 -12.00 -5.68
N LEU A 273 -9.06 -12.23 -5.16
CA LEU A 273 -9.25 -12.69 -3.77
C LEU A 273 -8.58 -14.03 -3.50
N GLY A 274 -8.45 -14.88 -4.52
CA GLY A 274 -8.01 -16.26 -4.34
C GLY A 274 -9.06 -17.11 -3.62
N GLU A 275 -8.81 -18.40 -3.52
CA GLU A 275 -9.82 -19.37 -3.08
C GLU A 275 -10.26 -19.17 -1.62
N ARG A 276 -9.32 -19.13 -0.67
CA ARG A 276 -9.61 -19.07 0.78
C ARG A 276 -10.45 -17.84 1.14
N LEU A 277 -10.00 -16.65 0.74
CA LEU A 277 -10.71 -15.40 1.04
C LEU A 277 -12.06 -15.33 0.33
N ARG A 278 -12.13 -15.76 -0.93
CA ARG A 278 -13.39 -15.83 -1.70
C ARG A 278 -14.41 -16.72 -1.00
N THR A 279 -13.99 -17.90 -0.53
CA THR A 279 -14.85 -18.84 0.20
C THR A 279 -15.30 -18.26 1.54
N ALA A 280 -14.40 -17.62 2.30
CA ALA A 280 -14.74 -16.95 3.55
C ALA A 280 -15.74 -15.78 3.38
N MET A 281 -15.73 -15.12 2.22
CA MET A 281 -16.68 -14.06 1.84
C MET A 281 -17.93 -14.61 1.14
N MET A 282 -18.05 -15.93 0.98
CA MET A 282 -19.18 -16.60 0.32
C MET A 282 -19.38 -16.14 -1.14
N TYR A 283 -18.28 -15.79 -1.84
CA TYR A 283 -18.34 -15.45 -3.25
C TYR A 283 -18.20 -16.69 -4.13
N PRO A 284 -18.93 -16.77 -5.26
CA PRO A 284 -18.77 -17.85 -6.21
C PRO A 284 -17.42 -17.73 -6.92
N GLU A 285 -16.90 -18.87 -7.36
CA GLU A 285 -15.72 -18.90 -8.22
C GLU A 285 -15.98 -18.16 -9.53
N SER A 286 -14.94 -17.50 -10.04
CA SER A 286 -15.03 -16.81 -11.32
C SER A 286 -14.68 -17.76 -12.47
N PRO A 287 -15.38 -17.68 -13.61
CA PRO A 287 -15.06 -18.51 -14.76
C PRO A 287 -13.59 -18.39 -15.18
N GLN A 288 -12.99 -19.48 -15.64
CA GLN A 288 -11.57 -19.57 -15.98
C GLN A 288 -11.10 -18.50 -16.99
N VAL A 289 -11.99 -18.02 -17.84
CA VAL A 289 -11.70 -16.92 -18.78
C VAL A 289 -11.17 -15.66 -18.06
N TYR A 290 -11.69 -15.33 -16.88
CA TYR A 290 -11.24 -14.16 -16.11
C TYR A 290 -9.84 -14.38 -15.52
N HIS A 291 -9.48 -15.61 -15.15
CA HIS A 291 -8.12 -15.98 -14.75
C HIS A 291 -7.15 -15.80 -15.93
N THR A 292 -7.52 -16.27 -17.12
CA THR A 292 -6.70 -16.10 -18.33
C THR A 292 -6.56 -14.62 -18.71
N ILE A 293 -7.64 -13.83 -18.65
CA ILE A 293 -7.60 -12.40 -18.95
C ILE A 293 -6.66 -11.67 -18.00
N ILE A 294 -6.81 -11.83 -16.69
CA ILE A 294 -5.98 -11.10 -15.72
C ILE A 294 -4.51 -11.51 -15.82
N ASN A 295 -4.23 -12.82 -15.95
CA ASN A 295 -2.87 -13.31 -16.10
C ASN A 295 -2.24 -12.87 -17.44
N GLY A 296 -3.02 -12.83 -18.52
CA GLY A 296 -2.57 -12.35 -19.83
C GLY A 296 -2.24 -10.86 -19.81
N VAL A 297 -3.17 -10.02 -19.35
CA VAL A 297 -2.98 -8.56 -19.28
C VAL A 297 -1.81 -8.20 -18.38
N LEU A 298 -1.72 -8.80 -17.18
CA LEU A 298 -0.63 -8.52 -16.26
C LEU A 298 0.69 -9.15 -16.70
N GLY A 299 0.67 -10.28 -17.39
CA GLY A 299 1.83 -10.90 -18.02
C GLY A 299 2.42 -10.03 -19.13
N VAL A 300 1.58 -9.51 -20.03
CA VAL A 300 2.00 -8.54 -21.05
C VAL A 300 2.58 -7.29 -20.39
N ARG A 301 1.88 -6.70 -19.41
CA ARG A 301 2.40 -5.55 -18.64
C ARG A 301 3.78 -5.85 -18.04
N LYS A 302 3.95 -7.03 -17.43
CA LYS A 302 5.20 -7.47 -16.82
C LYS A 302 6.34 -7.49 -17.84
N LEU A 303 6.10 -8.05 -19.04
CA LEU A 303 7.06 -8.11 -20.13
C LEU A 303 7.41 -6.71 -20.67
N LEU A 304 6.39 -5.87 -20.92
CA LEU A 304 6.60 -4.49 -21.39
C LEU A 304 7.43 -3.69 -20.38
N LEU A 305 7.12 -3.78 -19.08
CA LEU A 305 7.89 -3.09 -18.06
C LEU A 305 9.31 -3.61 -17.92
N ARG A 306 9.52 -4.93 -18.07
CA ARG A 306 10.84 -5.53 -17.93
C ARG A 306 11.78 -5.17 -19.08
N TYR A 307 11.28 -5.19 -20.31
CA TYR A 307 12.13 -5.11 -21.50
C TYR A 307 12.02 -3.80 -22.28
N LEU A 308 10.96 -3.01 -22.07
CA LEU A 308 10.69 -1.79 -22.84
C LEU A 308 10.47 -0.54 -21.99
N ALA A 309 10.54 -0.61 -20.66
CA ALA A 309 10.39 0.57 -19.81
C ALA A 309 11.70 0.92 -19.12
N LEU A 310 12.16 2.16 -19.27
CA LEU A 310 13.24 2.72 -18.47
C LEU A 310 12.85 2.79 -16.98
N PRO A 311 13.81 2.76 -16.05
CA PRO A 311 13.53 3.03 -14.65
C PRO A 311 12.92 4.43 -14.52
N ARG A 312 11.94 4.58 -13.63
CA ARG A 312 11.31 5.87 -13.37
C ARG A 312 12.36 6.87 -12.87
N PRO A 313 12.56 8.03 -13.50
CA PRO A 313 13.48 9.04 -13.00
C PRO A 313 12.94 9.72 -11.73
N GLU A 314 13.82 10.36 -10.96
CA GLU A 314 13.47 11.00 -9.69
C GLU A 314 12.38 12.07 -9.84
N MET A 315 12.41 12.84 -10.94
CA MET A 315 11.40 13.85 -11.25
C MET A 315 9.98 13.29 -11.43
N MET A 316 9.85 11.97 -11.64
CA MET A 316 8.57 11.28 -11.78
C MET A 316 8.19 10.50 -10.50
N ARG A 317 8.91 10.70 -9.38
CA ARG A 317 8.58 10.11 -8.08
C ARG A 317 7.11 10.38 -7.76
N LYS A 318 6.40 9.30 -7.38
CA LYS A 318 5.01 9.45 -6.96
C LYS A 318 5.01 9.90 -5.50
N HIS A 319 4.50 11.09 -5.23
CA HIS A 319 4.31 11.60 -3.88
C HIS A 319 2.91 11.23 -3.39
N TYR A 320 2.84 10.43 -2.32
CA TYR A 320 1.58 10.03 -1.70
C TYR A 320 1.17 10.93 -0.54
N ILE A 321 2.16 11.46 0.18
CA ILE A 321 1.96 12.39 1.28
C ILE A 321 2.27 13.81 0.80
N PRO A 322 1.54 14.83 1.30
CA PRO A 322 1.91 16.22 1.07
C PRO A 322 3.27 16.51 1.72
N SER A 323 4.06 17.41 1.12
CA SER A 323 5.40 17.76 1.61
C SER A 323 5.39 18.39 3.01
N GLY A 324 4.32 19.11 3.34
CA GLY A 324 4.13 19.78 4.62
C GLY A 324 2.68 20.22 4.79
N PRO A 325 2.33 20.77 5.95
CA PRO A 325 1.02 21.36 6.17
C PRO A 325 0.90 22.69 5.39
N ASP A 326 -0.33 23.09 5.12
CA ASP A 326 -0.63 24.45 4.69
C ASP A 326 -0.16 25.45 5.77
N GLN A 327 0.58 26.47 5.36
CA GLN A 327 1.24 27.40 6.28
C GLN A 327 0.25 28.28 7.06
N SER A 328 -0.94 28.52 6.51
CA SER A 328 -1.95 29.38 7.12
C SER A 328 -2.83 28.65 8.12
N THR A 329 -3.13 27.37 7.86
CA THR A 329 -4.05 26.57 8.65
C THR A 329 -3.36 25.51 9.51
N GLY A 330 -2.13 25.13 9.18
CA GLY A 330 -1.42 24.02 9.82
C GLY A 330 -1.97 22.64 9.46
N ARG A 331 -2.86 22.55 8.46
CA ARG A 331 -3.56 21.32 8.07
C ARG A 331 -2.89 20.64 6.88
N TYR A 332 -3.02 19.34 6.79
CA TYR A 332 -2.53 18.55 5.67
C TYR A 332 -3.67 18.19 4.71
N ASN A 333 -3.37 18.17 3.42
CA ASN A 333 -4.33 17.80 2.38
C ASN A 333 -3.88 16.54 1.62
N ALA A 334 -4.83 15.70 1.25
CA ALA A 334 -4.55 14.47 0.55
C ALA A 334 -4.23 14.78 -0.91
N VAL A 335 -3.16 14.17 -1.42
CA VAL A 335 -2.71 14.38 -2.81
C VAL A 335 -3.59 13.62 -3.81
N GLU A 336 -4.13 12.47 -3.40
CA GLU A 336 -5.03 11.66 -4.20
C GLU A 336 -6.11 11.00 -3.33
N TYR A 337 -7.19 10.58 -3.99
CA TYR A 337 -8.29 9.84 -3.38
C TYR A 337 -8.69 8.65 -4.26
N LEU A 338 -9.16 7.59 -3.61
CA LEU A 338 -9.64 6.38 -4.27
C LEU A 338 -11.13 6.44 -4.56
N SER A 339 -11.91 6.88 -3.57
CA SER A 339 -13.37 6.85 -3.56
C SER A 339 -13.97 8.25 -3.62
N TYR A 340 -14.47 8.79 -2.50
CA TYR A 340 -14.85 10.20 -2.40
C TYR A 340 -13.63 11.08 -2.08
N PRO A 341 -13.65 12.39 -2.43
CA PRO A 341 -12.51 13.29 -2.30
C PRO A 341 -12.26 13.76 -0.85
N TRP A 342 -12.20 12.83 0.10
CA TRP A 342 -11.91 13.12 1.50
C TRP A 342 -10.53 13.76 1.65
N TYR A 343 -10.47 14.90 2.35
CA TYR A 343 -9.25 15.65 2.65
C TYR A 343 -8.55 16.31 1.46
N VAL A 344 -9.17 16.32 0.28
CA VAL A 344 -8.55 16.84 -0.95
C VAL A 344 -8.99 18.28 -1.17
N GLU A 345 -8.03 19.16 -1.35
CA GLU A 345 -8.29 20.57 -1.61
C GLU A 345 -8.83 20.81 -3.04
N PRO A 346 -9.84 21.67 -3.22
CA PRO A 346 -10.43 22.03 -4.52
C PRO A 346 -9.59 23.05 -5.30
N THR A 347 -8.34 22.71 -5.61
CA THR A 347 -7.47 23.53 -6.47
C THR A 347 -7.91 23.47 -7.94
N PHE A 348 -7.36 24.37 -8.76
CA PHE A 348 -7.64 24.37 -10.21
C PHE A 348 -7.30 23.03 -10.86
N SER A 349 -6.16 22.42 -10.50
CA SER A 349 -5.72 21.14 -11.06
C SER A 349 -6.58 19.96 -10.61
N THR A 350 -7.04 19.93 -9.35
CA THR A 350 -7.88 18.83 -8.84
C THR A 350 -9.31 18.90 -9.37
N ARG A 351 -9.78 20.08 -9.81
CA ARG A 351 -11.13 20.24 -10.39
C ARG A 351 -11.18 20.23 -11.92
N TRP A 352 -10.10 20.65 -12.59
CA TRP A 352 -10.08 20.85 -14.06
C TRP A 352 -8.98 20.08 -14.78
N GLY A 353 -8.19 19.27 -14.07
CA GLY A 353 -7.17 18.43 -14.67
C GLY A 353 -7.74 17.26 -15.50
N PRO A 354 -6.89 16.55 -16.27
CA PRO A 354 -7.33 15.44 -17.13
C PRO A 354 -8.09 14.34 -16.40
N ARG A 355 -7.62 13.98 -15.19
CA ARG A 355 -8.30 12.99 -14.33
C ARG A 355 -9.70 13.48 -13.92
N SER A 356 -9.86 14.77 -13.63
CA SER A 356 -11.11 15.37 -13.19
C SER A 356 -12.18 15.34 -14.28
N TRP A 357 -11.79 15.52 -15.55
CA TRP A 357 -12.69 15.34 -16.68
C TRP A 357 -13.22 13.91 -16.79
N ILE A 358 -12.34 12.91 -16.65
CA ILE A 358 -12.74 11.49 -16.65
C ILE A 358 -13.69 11.22 -15.48
N THR A 359 -13.35 11.67 -14.27
CA THR A 359 -14.20 11.54 -13.07
C THR A 359 -15.59 12.15 -13.30
N ARG A 360 -15.67 13.32 -13.93
CA ARG A 360 -16.96 13.97 -14.27
C ARG A 360 -17.74 13.16 -15.30
N LEU A 361 -17.09 12.63 -16.33
CA LEU A 361 -17.73 11.81 -17.36
C LEU A 361 -18.35 10.52 -16.79
N VAL A 362 -17.73 9.92 -15.76
CA VAL A 362 -18.30 8.75 -15.07
C VAL A 362 -19.26 9.12 -13.93
N GLY A 363 -19.66 10.40 -13.82
CA GLY A 363 -20.66 10.87 -12.86
C GLY A 363 -20.18 10.88 -11.40
N ARG A 364 -18.88 11.06 -11.17
CA ARG A 364 -18.27 10.98 -9.84
C ARG A 364 -17.92 12.35 -9.27
N LYS A 365 -17.77 12.38 -7.94
CA LYS A 365 -17.57 13.61 -7.17
C LYS A 365 -16.14 14.12 -7.27
N LEU A 366 -16.00 15.41 -7.51
CA LEU A 366 -14.74 16.14 -7.44
C LEU A 366 -14.62 16.90 -6.12
N PRO A 367 -13.39 17.24 -5.71
CA PRO A 367 -13.17 18.12 -4.57
C PRO A 367 -14.01 19.41 -4.68
N GLY A 368 -14.76 19.73 -3.62
CA GLY A 368 -15.60 20.91 -3.53
C GLY A 368 -16.99 20.82 -4.19
N ASP A 369 -17.37 19.69 -4.80
CA ASP A 369 -18.70 19.55 -5.42
C ASP A 369 -19.84 19.56 -4.38
N ASP A 370 -19.61 19.02 -3.19
CA ASP A 370 -20.59 18.96 -2.08
C ASP A 370 -20.17 19.89 -0.92
N GLY A 371 -19.60 21.05 -1.24
CA GLY A 371 -19.08 22.00 -0.26
C GLY A 371 -18.02 21.37 0.65
N ASN A 372 -18.17 21.53 1.97
CA ASN A 372 -17.21 21.04 2.96
C ASN A 372 -17.48 19.60 3.44
N LYS A 373 -18.42 18.88 2.80
CA LYS A 373 -18.82 17.52 3.21
C LYS A 373 -17.63 16.57 3.33
N TYR A 374 -16.70 16.64 2.38
CA TYR A 374 -15.53 15.78 2.30
C TYR A 374 -14.26 16.37 2.95
N LEU A 375 -14.41 17.36 3.82
CA LEU A 375 -13.30 17.99 4.57
C LEU A 375 -12.18 18.52 3.65
N PRO A 376 -12.49 19.36 2.64
CA PRO A 376 -11.48 19.91 1.71
C PRO A 376 -10.39 20.74 2.42
N GLU A 377 -10.66 21.21 3.64
CA GLU A 377 -9.69 21.87 4.52
C GLU A 377 -8.61 20.93 5.08
N GLY A 378 -8.67 19.63 4.79
CA GLY A 378 -7.66 18.67 5.20
C GLY A 378 -7.82 18.18 6.64
N TRP A 379 -6.75 17.64 7.23
CA TRP A 379 -6.75 17.09 8.58
C TRP A 379 -5.63 17.66 9.47
N THR A 380 -5.86 17.52 10.76
CA THR A 380 -4.83 17.42 11.80
C THR A 380 -4.84 15.99 12.34
N HIS A 381 -3.72 15.50 12.90
CA HIS A 381 -3.62 14.09 13.31
C HIS A 381 -4.69 13.68 14.34
N THR A 382 -5.13 14.59 15.22
CA THR A 382 -6.16 14.32 16.24
C THR A 382 -7.57 14.21 15.66
N GLU A 383 -7.79 14.68 14.43
CA GLU A 383 -9.10 14.68 13.79
C GLU A 383 -9.40 13.43 12.95
N ILE A 384 -8.37 12.64 12.61
CA ILE A 384 -8.53 11.46 11.75
C ILE A 384 -9.36 10.37 12.47
N GLY A 385 -10.29 9.73 11.79
CA GLY A 385 -11.10 8.63 12.33
C GLY A 385 -12.60 8.96 12.43
N PRO A 386 -13.38 8.14 13.17
CA PRO A 386 -14.82 8.29 13.29
C PRO A 386 -15.22 9.66 13.83
N LYS A 387 -16.34 10.21 13.34
CA LYS A 387 -16.82 11.55 13.72
C LYS A 387 -16.94 11.73 15.24
N ALA A 388 -17.36 10.68 15.97
CA ALA A 388 -17.51 10.70 17.42
C ALA A 388 -16.18 10.83 18.21
N LEU A 389 -15.06 10.52 17.56
CA LEU A 389 -13.70 10.56 18.12
C LEU A 389 -12.85 11.69 17.54
N ARG A 390 -13.37 12.51 16.62
CA ARG A 390 -12.67 13.65 16.03
C ARG A 390 -12.23 14.62 17.13
N GLY A 391 -10.94 14.93 17.21
CA GLY A 391 -10.36 15.84 18.19
C GLY A 391 -10.25 15.28 19.61
N LYS A 392 -10.61 14.00 19.84
CA LYS A 392 -10.51 13.35 21.16
C LYS A 392 -9.21 12.56 21.30
N GLY A 393 -8.84 12.23 22.54
CA GLY A 393 -7.68 11.40 22.84
C GLY A 393 -6.35 12.14 22.88
N ILE A 394 -6.37 13.46 23.04
CA ILE A 394 -5.17 14.32 23.02
C ILE A 394 -4.19 13.89 24.12
N GLU A 395 -4.66 13.72 25.36
CA GLU A 395 -3.82 13.31 26.50
C GLU A 395 -3.20 11.93 26.26
N TYR A 396 -4.02 10.95 25.84
CA TYR A 396 -3.54 9.61 25.47
C TYR A 396 -2.45 9.69 24.39
N MET A 397 -2.70 10.47 23.33
CA MET A 397 -1.75 10.60 22.23
C MET A 397 -0.44 11.25 22.71
N GLU A 398 -0.50 12.22 23.61
CA GLU A 398 0.70 12.86 24.15
C GLU A 398 1.53 11.91 25.03
N GLU A 399 0.88 11.12 25.89
CA GLU A 399 1.55 10.05 26.65
C GLU A 399 2.14 8.98 25.73
N ASP A 400 1.39 8.56 24.73
CA ASP A 400 1.84 7.55 23.76
C ASP A 400 3.02 8.07 22.93
N ARG A 401 3.02 9.34 22.54
CA ARG A 401 4.16 9.99 21.86
C ARG A 401 5.40 10.00 22.74
N LYS A 402 5.27 10.31 24.04
CA LYS A 402 6.39 10.25 25.00
C LYS A 402 6.95 8.83 25.08
N ARG A 403 6.08 7.81 25.14
CA ARG A 403 6.46 6.39 25.10
C ARG A 403 7.16 6.01 23.79
N LEU A 404 6.64 6.46 22.64
CA LEU A 404 7.22 6.17 21.34
C LEU A 404 8.60 6.82 21.17
N ASN A 405 8.76 8.06 21.63
CA ASN A 405 10.01 8.82 21.54
C ASN A 405 11.09 8.32 22.51
N SER A 406 10.71 7.72 23.65
CA SER A 406 11.68 7.11 24.56
C SER A 406 12.24 5.78 24.04
N ARG A 407 11.57 5.15 23.07
CA ARG A 407 12.06 3.95 22.38
C ARG A 407 13.04 4.35 21.27
N LYS A 408 14.09 3.56 21.07
CA LYS A 408 15.06 3.72 19.97
C LYS A 408 14.48 3.29 18.60
N ARG A 409 13.31 3.82 18.21
CA ARG A 409 12.53 3.34 17.05
C ARG A 409 13.22 3.54 15.71
N GLY A 410 14.13 4.50 15.59
CA GLY A 410 14.94 4.68 14.37
C GLY A 410 16.01 3.59 14.21
N GLY A 411 16.46 2.96 15.31
CA GLY A 411 17.52 1.96 15.31
C GLY A 411 17.12 0.59 14.75
N CYS A 412 18.05 -0.35 14.80
CA CYS A 412 17.79 -1.75 14.43
C CYS A 412 16.94 -2.42 15.52
N PRO A 413 15.75 -2.95 15.18
CA PRO A 413 14.87 -3.57 16.16
C PRO A 413 15.31 -5.00 16.53
N PHE A 414 16.39 -5.52 15.93
CA PHE A 414 17.01 -6.82 16.21
C PHE A 414 18.36 -6.70 16.91
N ALA A 415 18.85 -5.47 17.13
CA ALA A 415 20.05 -5.28 17.92
C ALA A 415 19.78 -5.79 19.35
N LEU A 416 20.64 -6.68 19.84
CA LEU A 416 20.65 -7.08 21.24
C LEU A 416 20.84 -5.82 22.07
N GLY A 417 19.85 -5.52 22.91
CA GLY A 417 19.91 -4.42 23.88
C GLY A 417 20.81 -4.74 25.05
#